data_AF-A0A8K0P603-F1
#
_entry.id   AF-A0A8K0P603-F1
#
_cell.length_a   1.000
_cell.length_b   1.000
_cell.length_c   1.000
_cell.angle_alpha   90.00
_cell.angle_beta   90.00
_cell.angle_gamma   90.00
#
_symmetry.space_group_name_H-M   'P 1'
#
loop_
_entity.id
_entity.type
_entity.pdbx_description
1 polymer ?
#
loop_
_entity_poly.entity_id
_entity_poly.type
_entity_poly.pdbx_seq_one_letter_code
_entity_poly.pdbx_strand_id
1 'polypeptide(L)'
;MVLQAPLNVLKNSLYKKLYGQHLGNTLIYKAITHHLESEPKKALAIGMHGSTGTGKNYAAQMIAESIYKKGMSSPLVHVFAGKGSFPVAGDVDIYKRNLVEWISGNVSRCHYSMFVFDECDKYPPTLLDVVMPFIDHHATFGGVDYR
;
A
#
# COMPACT_ATOMS: atom_id res chain seq x y z
N MET A 1 -16.48 14.89 4.53
CA MET A 1 -16.08 14.79 5.95
C MET A 1 -14.59 14.48 5.99
N VAL A 2 -13.75 15.48 6.28
CA VAL A 2 -12.29 15.27 6.34
C VAL A 2 -11.98 14.34 7.51
N LEU A 3 -11.23 13.26 7.25
CA LEU A 3 -10.82 12.25 8.23
C LEU A 3 -9.72 12.79 9.17
N GLN A 4 -10.00 13.85 9.94
CA GLN A 4 -9.01 14.46 10.85
C GLN A 4 -8.53 13.50 11.95
N ALA A 5 -9.41 12.62 12.44
CA ALA A 5 -9.05 11.66 13.49
C ALA A 5 -7.97 10.66 13.04
N PRO A 6 -8.10 9.97 11.87
CA PRO A 6 -7.03 9.17 11.29
C PRO A 6 -5.67 9.88 11.15
N LEU A 7 -5.66 11.14 10.71
CA LEU A 7 -4.42 11.87 10.47
C LEU A 7 -3.66 12.20 11.76
N ASN A 8 -4.36 12.52 12.84
CA ASN A 8 -3.75 12.76 14.15
C ASN A 8 -3.16 11.47 14.76
N VAL A 9 -3.85 10.34 14.59
CA VAL A 9 -3.32 9.03 15.02
C VAL A 9 -2.06 8.69 14.23
N LEU A 10 -2.09 8.88 12.90
CA LEU A 10 -0.95 8.62 12.04
C LEU A 10 0.27 9.46 12.42
N LYS A 11 0.09 10.77 12.57
CA LYS A 11 1.16 11.69 12.97
C LYS A 11 1.79 11.26 14.30
N ASN A 12 0.96 10.99 15.30
CA ASN A 12 1.46 10.56 16.61
C ASN A 12 2.22 9.23 16.52
N SER A 13 1.69 8.25 15.79
CA SER A 13 2.34 6.95 15.63
C SER A 13 3.71 7.09 14.95
N LEU A 14 3.79 7.79 13.82
CA LEU A 14 5.05 7.99 13.10
C LEU A 14 6.08 8.74 13.96
N TYR A 15 5.73 9.91 14.50
CA TYR A 15 6.70 10.77 15.17
C TYR A 15 7.06 10.33 16.60
N LYS A 16 6.20 9.57 17.29
CA LYS A 16 6.46 9.13 18.67
C LYS A 16 6.92 7.69 18.79
N LYS A 17 6.68 6.84 17.79
CA LYS A 17 6.98 5.39 17.86
C LYS A 17 7.98 4.92 16.80
N LEU A 18 8.11 5.61 15.66
CA LEU A 18 9.07 5.23 14.61
C LEU A 18 10.36 6.06 14.71
N TYR A 19 11.31 5.53 15.49
CA TYR A 19 12.56 6.21 15.81
C TYR A 19 13.55 6.24 14.65
N GLY A 20 14.37 7.30 14.58
CA GLY A 20 15.43 7.45 13.58
C GLY A 20 14.97 7.74 12.15
N GLN A 21 13.67 7.60 11.84
CA GLN A 21 13.11 7.76 10.50
C GLN A 21 12.49 9.14 10.24
N HIS A 22 13.10 10.22 10.74
CA HIS A 22 12.52 11.58 10.63
C HIS A 22 12.15 12.01 9.19
N LEU A 23 12.98 11.65 8.20
CA LEU A 23 12.68 11.88 6.78
C LEU A 23 11.48 11.03 6.31
N GLY A 24 11.52 9.72 6.58
CA GLY A 24 10.43 8.79 6.24
C GLY A 24 9.10 9.19 6.88
N ASN A 25 9.09 9.51 8.17
CA ASN A 25 7.93 9.97 8.92
C ASN A 25 7.28 11.19 8.26
N THR A 26 8.10 12.16 7.86
CA THR A 26 7.63 13.39 7.23
C THR A 26 7.06 13.16 5.84
N LEU A 27 7.72 12.35 5.02
CA LEU A 27 7.27 12.04 3.67
C LEU A 27 5.98 11.20 3.69
N ILE A 28 5.93 10.17 4.52
CA ILE A 28 4.75 9.29 4.68
C ILE A 28 3.55 10.12 5.16
N TYR A 29 3.72 10.91 6.22
CA TYR A 29 2.64 11.73 6.76
C TYR A 29 2.10 12.71 5.70
N LYS A 30 2.98 13.46 5.04
CA LYS A 30 2.57 14.42 4.00
C LYS A 30 1.87 13.75 2.82
N ALA A 31 2.39 12.62 2.34
CA ALA A 31 1.81 11.92 1.20
C ALA A 31 0.39 11.40 1.49
N ILE A 32 0.20 10.80 2.67
CA ILE A 32 -1.10 10.26 3.08
C ILE A 32 -2.09 11.40 3.38
N THR A 33 -1.66 12.43 4.11
CA THR A 33 -2.50 13.60 4.38
C THR A 33 -2.98 14.23 3.08
N HIS A 34 -2.06 14.48 2.13
CA HIS A 34 -2.43 15.07 0.84
C HIS A 34 -3.43 14.18 0.08
N HIS A 35 -3.21 12.87 0.05
CA HIS A 35 -4.09 11.95 -0.67
C HIS A 35 -5.49 11.84 -0.05
N LEU A 36 -5.60 11.86 1.29
CA LEU A 36 -6.89 11.76 1.99
C LEU A 36 -7.67 13.08 2.04
N GLU A 37 -6.99 14.23 1.95
CA GLU A 37 -7.63 15.55 2.03
C GLU A 37 -7.93 16.18 0.66
N SER A 38 -7.39 15.63 -0.43
CA SER A 38 -7.64 16.10 -1.80
C SER A 38 -8.57 15.17 -2.57
N GLU A 39 -8.96 15.58 -3.78
CA GLU A 39 -9.49 14.66 -4.79
C GLU A 39 -8.30 14.09 -5.58
N PRO A 40 -7.79 12.88 -5.26
CA PRO A 40 -6.64 12.33 -5.94
C PRO A 40 -6.93 12.11 -7.42
N LYS A 41 -5.89 12.29 -8.24
CA LYS A 41 -5.92 12.00 -9.69
C LYS A 41 -5.38 10.61 -10.04
N LYS A 42 -4.76 9.93 -9.07
CA LYS A 42 -4.18 8.59 -9.18
C LYS A 42 -4.01 7.95 -7.81
N ALA A 43 -3.85 6.64 -7.77
CA ALA A 43 -3.52 5.89 -6.57
C ALA A 43 -2.26 6.45 -5.87
N LEU A 44 -2.25 6.42 -4.54
CA LEU A 44 -1.03 6.69 -3.76
C LEU A 44 -0.13 5.46 -3.76
N ALA A 45 1.05 5.59 -4.38
CA ALA A 45 2.12 4.60 -4.31
C ALA A 45 3.30 5.11 -3.46
N ILE A 46 3.74 4.33 -2.47
CA ILE A 46 4.87 4.65 -1.59
C ILE A 46 5.90 3.52 -1.67
N GLY A 47 7.10 3.84 -2.14
CA GLY A 47 8.26 2.96 -2.08
C GLY A 47 9.06 3.17 -0.79
N MET A 48 9.24 2.13 0.01
CA MET A 48 10.06 2.16 1.22
C MET A 48 11.29 1.26 1.05
N HIS A 49 12.48 1.86 1.01
CA HIS A 49 13.74 1.16 0.87
C HIS A 49 14.65 1.37 2.08
N GLY A 50 15.50 0.38 2.38
CA GLY A 50 16.45 0.41 3.48
C GLY A 50 16.68 -0.97 4.08
N SER A 51 17.60 -1.08 5.03
CA SER A 51 17.97 -2.34 5.68
C SER A 51 16.79 -3.01 6.42
N THR A 52 16.91 -4.30 6.68
CA THR A 52 15.97 -5.03 7.55
C THR A 52 16.00 -4.45 8.96
N GLY A 53 14.85 -4.44 9.65
CA GLY A 53 14.75 -3.94 11.02
C GLY A 53 14.65 -2.41 11.18
N THR A 54 14.68 -1.64 10.09
CA THR A 54 14.59 -0.17 10.15
C THR A 54 13.16 0.37 10.26
N GLY A 55 12.16 -0.51 10.28
CA GLY A 55 10.76 -0.16 10.56
C GLY A 55 9.83 0.02 9.35
N LYS A 56 10.20 -0.45 8.15
CA LYS A 56 9.33 -0.38 6.95
C LYS A 56 7.94 -1.02 7.18
N ASN A 57 7.92 -2.27 7.65
CA ASN A 57 6.66 -2.97 7.94
C ASN A 57 5.92 -2.34 9.12
N TYR A 58 6.65 -1.79 10.08
CA TYR A 58 6.06 -1.10 11.22
C TYR A 58 5.38 0.22 10.79
N ALA A 59 5.97 0.94 9.83
CA ALA A 59 5.34 2.11 9.22
C ALA A 59 4.06 1.73 8.47
N ALA A 60 4.08 0.66 7.65
CA ALA A 60 2.89 0.15 6.98
C ALA A 60 1.77 -0.22 7.97
N GLN A 61 2.11 -0.87 9.08
CA GLN A 61 1.18 -1.17 10.17
C GLN A 61 0.58 0.10 10.79
N MET A 62 1.41 1.12 11.09
CA MET A 62 0.91 2.39 11.63
C MET A 62 -0.07 3.09 10.68
N ILE A 63 0.18 3.03 9.37
CA ILE A 63 -0.72 3.56 8.35
C ILE A 63 -2.06 2.83 8.41
N ALA A 64 -2.02 1.49 8.36
CA ALA A 64 -3.22 0.68 8.38
C ALA A 64 -4.04 0.88 9.67
N GLU A 65 -3.40 0.90 10.84
CA GLU A 65 -4.06 1.12 12.14
C GLU A 65 -4.64 2.53 12.30
N SER A 66 -4.11 3.51 11.57
CA SER A 66 -4.62 4.89 11.61
C SER A 66 -5.86 5.05 10.73
N ILE A 67 -5.91 4.34 9.58
CA ILE A 67 -6.98 4.50 8.58
C ILE A 67 -8.11 3.49 8.80
N TYR A 68 -7.78 2.23 9.10
CA TYR A 68 -8.75 1.15 9.20
C TYR A 68 -8.98 0.75 10.65
N LYS A 69 -10.26 0.64 11.04
CA LYS A 69 -10.68 0.26 12.41
C LYS A 69 -10.05 -1.06 12.88
N LYS A 70 -9.81 -2.01 11.98
CA LYS A 70 -9.18 -3.32 12.27
C LYS A 70 -7.68 -3.37 11.95
N GLY A 71 -7.07 -2.23 11.59
CA GLY A 71 -5.68 -2.15 11.17
C GLY A 71 -5.33 -3.16 10.08
N MET A 72 -4.25 -3.90 10.28
CA MET A 72 -3.78 -4.95 9.37
C MET A 72 -4.78 -6.11 9.19
N SER A 73 -5.69 -6.33 10.14
CA SER A 73 -6.74 -7.35 10.06
C SER A 73 -8.02 -6.86 9.36
N SER A 74 -7.97 -5.66 8.77
CA SER A 74 -9.06 -5.13 7.95
C SER A 74 -9.19 -5.95 6.66
N PRO A 75 -10.41 -6.28 6.21
CA PRO A 75 -10.61 -6.93 4.91
C PRO A 75 -10.20 -6.05 3.73
N LEU A 76 -9.91 -4.76 3.97
CA LEU A 76 -9.44 -3.79 2.98
C LEU A 76 -7.91 -3.67 2.94
N VAL A 77 -7.19 -4.37 3.82
CA VAL A 77 -5.73 -4.38 3.87
C VAL A 77 -5.25 -5.72 3.38
N HIS A 78 -4.50 -5.72 2.28
CA HIS A 78 -4.02 -6.93 1.61
C HIS A 78 -2.49 -6.92 1.64
N VAL A 79 -1.89 -7.99 2.17
CA VAL A 79 -0.43 -8.11 2.28
C VAL A 79 0.04 -9.26 1.39
N PHE A 80 1.01 -8.97 0.54
CA PHE A 80 1.73 -9.95 -0.27
C PHE A 80 3.17 -10.01 0.22
N ALA A 81 3.59 -11.15 0.76
CA ALA A 81 4.92 -11.33 1.33
C ALA A 81 5.76 -12.24 0.45
N GLY A 82 6.89 -11.75 -0.07
CA GLY A 82 7.92 -12.45 -0.85
C GLY A 82 7.62 -13.91 -1.23
N LYS A 83 8.36 -14.82 -0.60
CA LYS A 83 8.25 -16.27 -0.82
C LYS A 83 6.96 -16.90 -0.26
N GLY A 84 6.19 -16.19 0.55
CA GLY A 84 4.91 -16.67 1.06
C GLY A 84 3.80 -16.58 0.02
N SER A 85 3.79 -15.51 -0.77
CA SER A 85 2.77 -15.26 -1.80
C SER A 85 3.17 -15.77 -3.18
N PHE A 86 4.47 -15.82 -3.48
CA PHE A 86 4.98 -16.17 -4.82
C PHE A 86 6.15 -17.18 -4.75
N PRO A 87 5.88 -18.43 -4.29
CA PRO A 87 6.94 -19.40 -3.98
C PRO A 87 7.61 -20.05 -5.19
N VAL A 88 6.89 -20.21 -6.31
CA VAL A 88 7.38 -20.96 -7.49
C VAL A 88 7.65 -20.01 -8.65
N ALA A 89 8.93 -19.83 -9.00
CA ALA A 89 9.33 -18.89 -10.04
C ALA A 89 8.71 -19.17 -11.42
N GLY A 90 8.45 -20.45 -11.74
CA GLY A 90 7.82 -20.86 -13.01
C GLY A 90 6.35 -20.46 -13.16
N ASP A 91 5.68 -20.09 -12.07
CA ASP A 91 4.25 -19.77 -12.06
C ASP A 91 3.97 -18.26 -12.20
N VAL A 92 4.99 -17.47 -12.57
CA VAL A 92 4.90 -15.99 -12.61
C VAL A 92 3.71 -15.48 -13.41
N ASP A 93 3.36 -16.11 -14.53
CA ASP A 93 2.22 -15.70 -15.36
C ASP A 93 0.86 -15.99 -14.69
N ILE A 94 0.79 -17.03 -13.86
CA ILE A 94 -0.39 -17.31 -13.03
C ILE A 94 -0.49 -16.25 -11.93
N TYR A 95 0.62 -15.95 -11.25
CA TYR A 95 0.67 -14.94 -10.20
C TYR A 95 0.29 -13.55 -10.70
N LYS A 96 0.77 -13.18 -11.89
CA LYS A 96 0.40 -11.93 -12.58
C LYS A 96 -1.11 -11.82 -12.79
N ARG A 97 -1.74 -12.85 -13.36
CA ARG A 97 -3.19 -12.87 -13.60
C ARG A 97 -3.97 -12.78 -12.30
N ASN A 98 -3.62 -13.62 -11.33
CA ASN A 98 -4.26 -13.63 -10.02
C ASN A 98 -4.13 -12.27 -9.31
N LEU A 99 -2.98 -11.61 -9.41
CA LEU A 99 -2.74 -10.31 -8.79
C LEU A 99 -3.60 -9.22 -9.42
N VAL A 100 -3.71 -9.18 -10.76
CA VAL A 100 -4.58 -8.25 -11.49
C VAL A 100 -6.05 -8.44 -11.10
N GLU A 101 -6.52 -9.67 -11.08
CA GLU A 101 -7.89 -10.00 -10.67
C GLU A 101 -8.15 -9.63 -9.20
N TRP A 102 -7.20 -9.92 -8.32
CA TRP A 102 -7.32 -9.65 -6.90
C TRP A 102 -7.39 -8.14 -6.60
N ILE A 103 -6.51 -7.35 -7.21
CA ILE A 103 -6.50 -5.89 -7.05
C ILE A 103 -7.81 -5.32 -7.60
N SER A 104 -8.15 -5.62 -8.85
CA SER A 104 -9.34 -5.07 -9.50
C SER A 104 -10.62 -5.45 -8.76
N GLY A 105 -10.74 -6.70 -8.32
CA GLY A 105 -11.91 -7.18 -7.57
C GLY A 105 -12.08 -6.52 -6.20
N ASN A 106 -10.99 -6.26 -5.46
CA ASN A 106 -11.09 -5.59 -4.15
C ASN A 106 -11.33 -4.09 -4.30
N VAL A 107 -10.64 -3.42 -5.24
CA VAL A 107 -10.84 -1.98 -5.50
C VAL A 107 -12.26 -1.70 -6.00
N SER A 108 -12.82 -2.57 -6.85
CA SER A 108 -14.23 -2.46 -7.29
C SER A 108 -15.23 -2.50 -6.13
N ARG A 109 -14.88 -3.15 -5.02
CA ARG A 109 -15.73 -3.22 -3.82
C ARG A 109 -15.50 -2.02 -2.90
N CYS A 110 -14.27 -1.54 -2.81
CA CYS A 110 -13.91 -0.39 -2.01
C CYS A 110 -12.63 0.27 -2.56
N HIS A 111 -12.75 1.50 -3.06
CA HIS A 111 -11.63 2.27 -3.60
C HIS A 111 -10.55 2.59 -2.54
N TYR A 112 -10.91 2.55 -1.25
CA TYR A 112 -9.98 2.69 -0.13
C TYR A 112 -9.27 1.36 0.24
N SER A 113 -9.03 0.46 -0.70
CA SER A 113 -8.22 -0.75 -0.43
C SER A 113 -6.73 -0.41 -0.38
N MET A 114 -6.02 -0.99 0.58
CA MET A 114 -4.57 -0.86 0.75
C MET A 114 -3.87 -2.17 0.41
N PHE A 115 -2.87 -2.09 -0.46
CA PHE A 115 -2.03 -3.23 -0.85
C PHE A 115 -0.59 -3.03 -0.39
N VAL A 116 -0.06 -3.98 0.37
CA VAL A 116 1.31 -3.97 0.89
C VAL A 116 2.09 -5.08 0.22
N PHE A 117 3.11 -4.70 -0.55
CA PHE A 117 4.04 -5.62 -1.19
C PHE A 117 5.33 -5.67 -0.37
N ASP A 118 5.49 -6.70 0.44
CA ASP A 118 6.65 -6.91 1.31
C ASP A 118 7.66 -7.86 0.68
N GLU A 119 8.94 -7.61 0.96
CA GLU A 119 10.09 -8.35 0.40
C GLU A 119 10.04 -8.43 -1.14
N CYS A 120 9.72 -7.31 -1.80
CA CYS A 120 9.61 -7.22 -3.26
C CYS A 120 10.88 -7.68 -3.99
N ASP A 121 12.05 -7.58 -3.34
CA ASP A 121 13.33 -8.08 -3.83
C ASP A 121 13.35 -9.60 -4.04
N LYS A 122 12.42 -10.33 -3.43
CA LYS A 122 12.28 -11.79 -3.56
C LYS A 122 11.22 -12.22 -4.58
N TYR A 123 10.52 -11.28 -5.20
CA TYR A 123 9.50 -11.61 -6.19
C TYR A 123 10.13 -12.15 -7.49
N PRO A 124 9.42 -13.03 -8.23
CA PRO A 124 9.79 -13.35 -9.60
C PRO A 124 9.97 -12.06 -10.42
N PRO A 125 11.01 -12.01 -11.29
CA PRO A 125 11.19 -10.87 -12.19
C PRO A 125 9.90 -10.58 -12.95
N THR A 126 9.64 -9.30 -13.24
CA THR A 126 8.45 -8.81 -13.96
C THR A 126 7.09 -8.96 -13.25
N LEU A 127 7.02 -9.61 -12.07
CA LEU A 127 5.75 -9.80 -11.37
C LEU A 127 5.03 -8.46 -11.12
N LEU A 128 5.75 -7.44 -10.68
CA LEU A 128 5.18 -6.13 -10.34
C LEU A 128 4.86 -5.25 -11.56
N ASP A 129 5.27 -5.65 -12.77
CA ASP A 129 4.97 -4.88 -13.98
C ASP A 129 3.46 -4.76 -14.21
N VAL A 130 2.69 -5.76 -13.76
CA VAL A 130 1.22 -5.76 -13.85
C VAL A 130 0.55 -4.84 -12.85
N VAL A 131 1.29 -4.32 -11.86
CA VAL A 131 0.78 -3.35 -10.88
C VAL A 131 0.89 -1.93 -11.43
N MET A 132 1.85 -1.67 -12.33
CA MET A 132 2.12 -0.35 -12.89
C MET A 132 0.87 0.36 -13.46
N PRO A 133 -0.04 -0.31 -14.19
CA PRO A 133 -1.23 0.35 -14.73
C PRO A 133 -2.17 0.92 -13.65
N PHE A 134 -2.18 0.37 -12.43
CA PHE A 134 -3.05 0.82 -11.34
C PHE A 134 -2.51 2.07 -10.62
N ILE A 135 -1.21 2.34 -10.74
CA ILE A 135 -0.54 3.48 -10.08
C ILE A 135 -0.20 4.63 -11.03
N ASP A 136 -0.32 4.40 -12.35
CA ASP A 136 -0.09 5.41 -13.37
C ASP A 136 -1.30 6.35 -13.53
N HIS A 137 -1.19 7.39 -14.37
CA HIS A 137 -2.14 8.49 -14.52
C HIS A 137 -3.52 8.14 -15.11
N HIS A 138 -3.90 6.86 -15.13
CA HIS A 138 -5.22 6.42 -15.55
C HIS A 138 -6.17 6.43 -14.34
N ALA A 139 -7.06 7.43 -14.28
CA ALA A 139 -8.10 7.52 -13.26
C ALA A 139 -9.03 6.29 -13.25
N THR A 140 -9.18 5.63 -14.40
CA THR A 140 -9.95 4.40 -14.54
C THR A 140 -9.22 3.40 -15.43
N PHE A 141 -9.15 2.14 -14.98
CA PHE A 141 -8.69 1.02 -15.79
C PHE A 141 -9.75 -0.09 -15.69
N GLY A 142 -10.24 -0.59 -16.82
CA GLY A 142 -11.33 -1.58 -16.82
C GLY A 142 -12.64 -1.12 -16.14
N GLY A 143 -12.88 0.19 -16.02
CA GLY A 143 -14.08 0.76 -15.38
C GLY A 143 -14.01 0.89 -13.85
N VAL A 144 -12.85 0.61 -13.24
CA VAL A 144 -12.62 0.71 -11.79
C VAL A 144 -11.82 1.97 -11.49
N ASP A 145 -12.24 2.74 -10.47
CA ASP A 145 -11.51 3.91 -9.98
C ASP A 145 -10.41 3.45 -9.00
N TYR A 146 -9.16 3.81 -9.28
CA TYR A 146 -8.00 3.45 -8.44
C TYR A 146 -7.47 4.62 -7.62
N ARG A 147 -8.15 5.77 -7.66
CA ARG A 147 -7.73 7.01 -7.00
C ARG A 147 -8.02 6.98 -5.51
#